data_AF-A0ABD2N4D3-F1
#
_entry.id   AF-A0ABD2N4D3-F1
#
_cell.length_a   1.000
_cell.length_b   1.000
_cell.length_c   1.000
_cell.angle_alpha   90.00
_cell.angle_beta   90.00
_cell.angle_gamma   90.00
#
_symmetry.space_group_name_H-M   'P 1'
#
loop_
_entity.id
_entity.type
_entity.pdbx_description
1 polymer ?
#
loop_
_entity_poly.entity_id
_entity_poly.type
_entity_poly.pdbx_seq_one_letter_code
_entity_poly.pdbx_strand_id
1 'polypeptide(L)'
;MRIDFSTEVVSDFPPEKPQLYIIENLSKEKENAFLKGLRNRNESFNARGKYLFIVEEFEEVFLRKIANHFLLNAVFINSNSMKIATYYPYKTGIINDNEVLFEEVGICENGNISLNINNSKGLFSYEIPWNWENSIIHVMYHYHDVYSMCDNCEEPGIEIELFDTLSKRRNVWRQFLKVVVINLCAFLEQARKPENKVKFNSFVIACIIFLAFFMNIFFKSKLTYLLNGLNYEDGIDALEDAIDDDMDLGIEEVYVIMFNDSQEMSEYLEEHLQICDYDSLKCANRCAFERDMIAMQSTTKIIHASDIYFNEDTGLWLINGLLPPVLFKPIVAAFPMGHPMFEFYNHYLYRAVETGMIEKILHKYYDDYFEITQPTLTATKRLNWEHMVAPLFVWTIGNLLSLIVFILERSGHLDKIYILLKQDS
;
A
#
# COMPACT_ATOMS: atom_id res chain seq x y z
N MET A 1 18.21 9.19 21.69
CA MET A 1 17.57 10.15 22.61
C MET A 1 17.49 9.54 23.99
N ARG A 2 17.89 10.29 25.03
CA ARG A 2 17.73 9.88 26.43
C ARG A 2 16.54 10.65 27.02
N ILE A 3 15.60 9.93 27.60
CA ILE A 3 14.43 10.45 28.31
C ILE A 3 14.61 10.07 29.77
N ASP A 4 15.08 11.02 30.56
CA ASP A 4 15.22 10.84 32.00
C ASP A 4 14.01 11.46 32.72
N PHE A 5 13.16 10.60 33.25
CA PHE A 5 11.99 11.00 34.00
C PHE A 5 12.31 11.53 35.40
N SER A 6 13.56 11.52 35.86
CA SER A 6 13.96 12.16 37.13
C SER A 6 13.75 13.68 37.11
N THR A 7 13.84 14.28 35.93
CA THR A 7 13.54 15.70 35.71
C THR A 7 12.06 15.83 35.33
N GLU A 8 11.28 16.64 36.06
CA GLU A 8 9.81 16.75 35.92
C GLU A 8 9.32 17.28 34.56
N VAL A 9 10.22 17.58 33.63
CA VAL A 9 9.89 18.23 32.36
C VAL A 9 10.41 17.38 31.20
N VAL A 10 9.56 16.52 30.66
CA VAL A 10 9.74 15.97 29.30
C VAL A 10 9.27 17.04 28.31
N SER A 11 9.99 18.16 28.23
CA SER A 11 9.73 19.21 27.24
C SER A 11 10.48 18.85 25.97
N ASP A 12 9.78 18.12 25.12
CA ASP A 12 9.96 18.04 23.68
C ASP A 12 10.91 16.95 23.15
N PHE A 13 10.31 16.07 22.33
CA PHE A 13 11.07 15.21 21.44
C PHE A 13 11.75 16.09 20.39
N PRO A 14 13.02 15.81 20.04
CA PRO A 14 13.65 16.48 18.92
C PRO A 14 12.82 16.25 17.65
N PRO A 15 12.83 17.21 16.71
CA PRO A 15 12.13 17.04 15.42
C PRO A 15 12.66 15.83 14.64
N GLU A 16 13.92 15.46 14.84
CA GLU A 16 14.53 14.26 14.27
C GLU A 16 14.05 13.00 14.98
N LYS A 17 13.57 12.01 14.21
CA LYS A 17 13.10 10.69 14.66
C LYS A 17 14.27 9.83 15.15
N PRO A 18 14.54 9.72 16.47
CA PRO A 18 15.68 8.97 16.97
C PRO A 18 15.55 7.47 16.66
N GLN A 19 16.66 6.84 16.27
CA GLN A 19 16.73 5.39 16.06
C GLN A 19 16.88 4.59 17.38
N LEU A 20 17.27 5.26 18.47
CA LEU A 20 17.42 4.68 19.80
C LEU A 20 16.84 5.62 20.86
N TYR A 21 15.99 5.07 21.73
CA TYR A 21 15.41 5.72 22.90
C TYR A 21 15.93 5.02 24.14
N ILE A 22 16.50 5.78 25.08
CA ILE A 22 16.90 5.31 26.40
C ILE A 22 15.97 5.96 27.39
N ILE A 23 15.17 5.17 28.08
CA ILE A 23 14.09 5.62 28.97
C ILE A 23 14.46 5.19 30.38
N GLU A 24 14.72 6.17 31.24
CA GLU A 24 15.21 5.96 32.60
C GLU A 24 14.20 6.42 33.64
N ASN A 25 14.23 5.80 34.83
CA ASN A 25 13.44 6.20 35.99
C ASN A 25 11.92 6.24 35.73
N LEU A 26 11.43 5.31 34.91
CA LEU A 26 10.01 5.22 34.57
C LEU A 26 9.23 4.60 35.73
N SER A 27 8.71 5.45 36.62
CA SER A 27 7.79 5.02 37.68
C SER A 27 6.39 4.75 37.13
N LYS A 28 5.59 3.97 37.86
CA LYS A 28 4.20 3.61 37.50
C LYS A 28 3.32 4.82 37.19
N GLU A 29 3.52 5.92 37.92
CA GLU A 29 2.80 7.18 37.70
C GLU A 29 3.20 7.86 36.39
N LYS A 30 4.47 7.70 35.98
CA LYS A 30 5.05 8.30 34.77
C LYS A 30 4.86 7.44 33.53
N GLU A 31 4.56 6.15 33.67
CA GLU A 31 4.16 5.28 32.54
C GLU A 31 3.00 5.87 31.75
N ASN A 32 1.94 6.32 32.44
CA ASN A 32 0.77 6.88 31.76
C ASN A 32 1.10 8.20 31.06
N ALA A 33 2.01 9.00 31.63
CA ALA A 33 2.48 10.24 31.01
C ALA A 33 3.32 9.94 29.76
N PHE A 34 4.22 8.95 29.81
CA PHE A 34 4.98 8.47 28.66
C PHE A 34 4.04 8.00 27.53
N LEU A 35 3.10 7.11 27.84
CA LEU A 35 2.15 6.58 26.85
C LEU A 35 1.23 7.66 26.27
N LYS A 36 0.79 8.62 27.09
CA LYS A 36 0.05 9.80 26.61
C LYS A 36 0.91 10.68 25.69
N GLY A 37 2.19 10.81 26.00
CA GLY A 37 3.17 11.49 25.16
C GLY A 37 3.32 10.84 23.79
N LEU A 38 3.31 9.51 23.73
CA LEU A 38 3.32 8.76 22.46
C LEU A 38 2.10 9.08 21.59
N ARG A 39 0.90 9.11 22.19
CA ARG A 39 -0.36 9.38 21.47
C ARG A 39 -0.47 10.79 20.93
N ASN A 40 0.04 11.77 21.68
CA ASN A 40 -0.17 13.18 21.37
C ASN A 40 0.87 13.76 20.39
N ARG A 41 1.95 13.02 20.05
CA ARG A 41 3.11 13.56 19.33
C ARG A 41 3.51 12.67 18.13
N ASN A 42 2.54 12.33 17.28
CA ASN A 42 2.69 11.37 16.17
C ASN A 42 3.78 11.72 15.14
N GLU A 43 4.18 12.99 14.99
CA GLU A 43 5.11 13.38 13.91
C GLU A 43 6.60 13.13 14.26
N SER A 44 7.00 13.26 15.52
CA SER A 44 8.40 13.13 15.97
C SER A 44 8.77 11.74 16.52
N PHE A 45 7.79 10.86 16.70
CA PHE A 45 7.97 9.55 17.30
C PHE A 45 8.25 8.46 16.25
N ASN A 46 9.23 7.61 16.51
CA ASN A 46 9.62 6.51 15.61
C ASN A 46 9.25 5.15 16.23
N ALA A 47 8.05 4.64 15.94
CA ALA A 47 7.61 3.33 16.45
C ALA A 47 8.55 2.17 16.10
N ARG A 48 9.36 2.28 15.03
CA ARG A 48 10.37 1.27 14.63
C ARG A 48 11.73 1.44 15.32
N GLY A 49 11.94 2.53 16.06
CA GLY A 49 13.17 2.77 16.80
C GLY A 49 13.45 1.69 17.85
N LYS A 50 14.69 1.63 18.34
CA LYS A 50 15.10 0.74 19.43
C LYS A 50 14.79 1.41 20.76
N TYR A 51 14.17 0.69 21.69
CA TYR A 51 13.78 1.20 22.99
C TYR A 51 14.52 0.44 24.09
N LEU A 52 15.20 1.19 24.95
CA LEU A 52 15.87 0.66 26.13
C LEU A 52 15.19 1.25 27.36
N PHE A 53 14.38 0.44 28.04
CA PHE A 53 13.69 0.82 29.27
C PHE A 53 14.50 0.39 30.47
N ILE A 54 14.85 1.32 31.34
CA ILE A 54 15.46 1.04 32.65
C ILE A 54 14.35 1.19 33.70
N VAL A 55 13.90 0.05 34.23
CA VAL A 55 12.72 -0.08 35.10
C VAL A 55 13.07 -0.79 36.41
N GLU A 56 12.33 -0.51 37.49
CA GLU A 56 12.58 -1.18 38.79
C GLU A 56 12.05 -2.62 38.81
N GLU A 57 10.93 -2.87 38.14
CA GLU A 57 10.25 -4.16 38.03
C GLU A 57 9.68 -4.36 36.63
N PHE A 58 9.59 -5.62 36.20
CA PHE A 58 8.98 -5.98 34.93
C PHE A 58 7.47 -6.21 35.13
N GLU A 59 6.64 -5.21 34.82
CA GLU A 59 5.19 -5.35 34.89
C GLU A 59 4.60 -5.79 33.54
N GLU A 60 3.94 -6.95 33.51
CA GLU A 60 3.28 -7.49 32.31
C GLU A 60 2.24 -6.51 31.75
N VAL A 61 1.53 -5.78 32.62
CA VAL A 61 0.54 -4.77 32.23
C VAL A 61 1.18 -3.65 31.42
N PHE A 62 2.39 -3.19 31.80
CA PHE A 62 3.11 -2.17 31.06
C PHE A 62 3.57 -2.70 29.70
N LEU A 63 4.09 -3.93 29.65
CA LEU A 63 4.49 -4.60 28.40
C LEU A 63 3.33 -4.70 27.39
N ARG A 64 2.11 -5.00 27.86
CA ARG A 64 0.91 -4.96 27.03
C ARG A 64 0.57 -3.56 26.55
N LYS A 65 0.67 -2.55 27.43
CA LYS A 65 0.39 -1.16 27.04
C LYS A 65 1.34 -0.66 25.95
N ILE A 66 2.63 -0.98 26.02
CA ILE A 66 3.59 -0.59 24.97
C ILE A 66 3.40 -1.40 23.67
N ALA A 67 3.00 -2.68 23.76
CA ALA A 67 2.62 -3.48 22.59
C ALA A 67 1.46 -2.82 21.84
N ASN A 68 0.46 -2.30 22.55
CA ASN A 68 -0.67 -1.56 21.97
C ASN A 68 -0.27 -0.22 21.31
N HIS A 69 0.97 0.25 21.53
CA HIS A 69 1.54 1.40 20.83
C HIS A 69 2.59 0.97 19.77
N PHE A 70 2.56 -0.30 19.35
CA PHE A 70 3.40 -0.89 18.30
C PHE A 70 4.91 -0.77 18.55
N LEU A 71 5.34 -0.80 19.81
CA LEU A 71 6.74 -0.68 20.22
C LEU A 71 7.55 -1.97 20.09
N LEU A 72 7.73 -2.47 18.87
CA LEU A 72 8.28 -3.81 18.61
C LEU A 72 9.68 -4.06 19.18
N ASN A 73 10.56 -3.06 19.16
CA ASN A 73 11.98 -3.21 19.44
C ASN A 73 12.34 -2.72 20.85
N ALA A 74 11.79 -3.36 21.90
CA ALA A 74 12.06 -2.95 23.28
C ALA A 74 12.90 -3.95 24.09
N VAL A 75 13.87 -3.41 24.84
CA VAL A 75 14.72 -4.09 25.80
C VAL A 75 14.50 -3.46 27.15
N PHE A 76 14.35 -4.30 28.18
CA PHE A 76 14.13 -3.88 29.56
C PHE A 76 15.32 -4.27 30.40
N ILE A 77 15.88 -3.30 31.11
CA ILE A 77 16.90 -3.49 32.13
C ILE A 77 16.24 -3.26 33.47
N ASN A 78 16.21 -4.29 34.30
CA ASN A 78 15.74 -4.15 35.67
C ASN A 78 16.86 -3.54 36.53
N SER A 79 16.65 -2.33 37.06
CA SER A 79 17.67 -1.61 37.84
C SER A 79 18.03 -2.29 39.17
N ASN A 80 17.11 -3.08 39.74
CA ASN A 80 17.30 -3.74 41.03
C ASN A 80 18.02 -5.09 40.90
N SER A 81 17.65 -5.88 39.91
CA SER A 81 18.18 -7.23 39.67
C SER A 81 19.26 -7.29 38.60
N MET A 82 19.47 -6.18 37.89
CA MET A 82 20.38 -6.07 36.74
C MET A 82 20.09 -7.07 35.62
N LYS A 83 18.89 -7.65 35.59
CA LYS A 83 18.43 -8.54 34.53
C LYS A 83 18.09 -7.75 33.29
N ILE A 84 18.44 -8.33 32.14
CA ILE A 84 18.12 -7.80 30.82
C ILE A 84 17.11 -8.75 30.19
N ALA A 85 16.02 -8.18 29.72
CA ALA A 85 14.96 -8.92 29.07
C ALA A 85 14.52 -8.22 27.79
N THR A 86 13.95 -9.01 26.89
CA THR A 86 13.29 -8.54 25.68
C THR A 86 11.87 -9.09 25.66
N TYR A 87 11.06 -8.56 24.75
CA TYR A 87 9.67 -8.98 24.65
C TYR A 87 9.23 -9.15 23.20
N TYR A 88 8.26 -10.02 22.98
CA TYR A 88 7.73 -10.37 21.65
C TYR A 88 6.22 -10.13 21.66
N PRO A 89 5.76 -8.91 21.28
CA PRO A 89 4.36 -8.53 21.40
C PRO A 89 3.41 -9.31 20.49
N TYR A 90 3.91 -9.97 19.43
CA TYR A 90 3.09 -10.65 18.41
C TYR A 90 3.62 -12.04 18.02
N LYS A 91 4.21 -12.78 18.97
CA LYS A 91 4.82 -14.09 18.66
C LYS A 91 3.82 -15.09 18.06
N THR A 92 2.55 -15.01 18.45
CA THR A 92 1.47 -15.86 17.90
C THR A 92 0.98 -15.40 16.52
N GLY A 93 1.42 -14.22 16.06
CA GLY A 93 0.99 -13.60 14.80
C GLY A 93 -0.43 -13.01 14.86
N ILE A 94 -1.03 -12.89 16.04
CA ILE A 94 -2.38 -12.37 16.28
C ILE A 94 -2.27 -11.02 17.00
N ILE A 95 -2.87 -9.97 16.43
CA ILE A 95 -2.74 -8.58 16.92
C ILE A 95 -3.52 -8.34 18.23
N ASN A 96 -4.62 -9.06 18.42
CA ASN A 96 -5.50 -8.92 19.59
C ASN A 96 -5.22 -9.99 20.66
N ASP A 97 -4.14 -10.76 20.50
CA ASP A 97 -3.73 -11.69 21.53
C ASP A 97 -3.04 -10.89 22.63
N ASN A 98 -3.67 -10.84 23.81
CA ASN A 98 -3.12 -10.13 24.96
C ASN A 98 -1.85 -10.83 25.51
N GLU A 99 -1.43 -11.94 24.90
CA GLU A 99 -0.26 -12.71 25.27
C GLU A 99 1.02 -12.07 24.71
N VAL A 100 1.70 -11.32 25.59
CA VAL A 100 3.03 -10.80 25.35
C VAL A 100 4.04 -11.78 25.92
N LEU A 101 4.91 -12.35 25.07
CA LEU A 101 5.99 -13.20 25.58
C LEU A 101 7.15 -12.34 26.07
N PHE A 102 7.57 -12.59 27.30
CA PHE A 102 8.74 -11.97 27.91
C PHE A 102 9.88 -12.99 28.04
N GLU A 103 11.09 -12.61 27.67
CA GLU A 103 12.26 -13.49 27.68
C GLU A 103 13.46 -12.79 28.33
N GLU A 104 14.03 -13.41 29.36
CA GLU A 104 15.29 -12.96 29.97
C GLU A 104 16.46 -13.34 29.08
N VAL A 105 17.18 -12.34 28.57
CA VAL A 105 18.26 -12.50 27.58
C VAL A 105 19.65 -12.35 28.20
N GLY A 106 19.76 -11.83 29.42
CA GLY A 106 21.05 -11.73 30.10
C GLY A 106 20.97 -11.07 31.47
N ILE A 107 22.14 -10.94 32.12
CA ILE A 107 22.30 -10.26 33.40
C ILE A 107 23.53 -9.34 33.31
N CYS A 108 23.46 -8.17 33.93
CA CYS A 108 24.61 -7.28 34.09
C CYS A 108 25.24 -7.49 35.46
N GLU A 109 26.41 -8.14 35.51
CA GLU A 109 27.15 -8.38 36.75
C GLU A 109 28.49 -7.65 36.70
N ASN A 110 28.75 -6.79 37.70
CA ASN A 110 30.01 -6.04 37.84
C ASN A 110 30.39 -5.19 36.60
N GLY A 111 29.39 -4.65 35.89
CA GLY A 111 29.61 -3.85 34.68
C GLY A 111 29.86 -4.67 33.41
N ASN A 112 29.87 -6.01 33.50
CA ASN A 112 29.92 -6.90 32.36
C ASN A 112 28.52 -7.44 32.06
N ILE A 113 28.16 -7.42 30.78
CA ILE A 113 26.89 -7.98 30.30
C ILE A 113 27.12 -9.44 29.92
N SER A 114 26.49 -10.37 30.63
CA SER A 114 26.44 -11.78 30.26
C SER A 114 25.12 -12.05 29.54
N LEU A 115 25.18 -12.21 28.21
CA LEU A 115 24.02 -12.59 27.41
C LEU A 115 23.93 -14.13 27.35
N ASN A 116 22.71 -14.65 27.48
CA ASN A 116 22.42 -16.07 27.30
C ASN A 116 22.32 -16.37 25.80
N ILE A 117 23.47 -16.49 25.13
CA ILE A 117 23.63 -16.54 23.66
C ILE A 117 23.13 -17.87 23.04
N ASN A 118 22.51 -18.77 23.81
CA ASN A 118 21.95 -20.01 23.25
C ASN A 118 20.77 -19.78 22.29
N ASN A 119 20.18 -18.58 22.28
CA ASN A 119 19.19 -18.17 21.30
C ASN A 119 19.84 -17.19 20.31
N SER A 120 19.90 -17.57 19.03
CA SER A 120 20.43 -16.77 17.91
C SER A 120 19.67 -15.47 17.61
N LYS A 121 18.84 -15.00 18.55
CA LYS A 121 18.03 -13.80 18.43
C LYS A 121 18.79 -12.66 19.10
N GLY A 122 19.10 -11.62 18.34
CA GLY A 122 19.78 -10.44 18.88
C GLY A 122 19.00 -9.79 20.03
N LEU A 123 19.63 -8.86 20.75
CA LEU A 123 19.04 -8.17 21.91
C LEU A 123 17.67 -7.52 21.60
N PHE A 124 17.50 -7.05 20.36
CA PHE A 124 16.24 -6.55 19.82
C PHE A 124 15.58 -7.61 18.94
N SER A 125 14.28 -7.84 19.14
CA SER A 125 13.49 -8.75 18.31
C SER A 125 13.31 -8.17 16.89
N TYR A 126 14.17 -8.57 15.95
CA TYR A 126 14.03 -8.17 14.54
C TYR A 126 12.91 -8.91 13.79
N GLU A 127 12.32 -9.94 14.40
CA GLU A 127 11.27 -10.74 13.77
C GLU A 127 9.93 -10.00 13.84
N ILE A 128 9.61 -9.25 12.78
CA ILE A 128 8.24 -8.92 12.43
C ILE A 128 7.49 -10.25 12.24
N PRO A 129 6.20 -10.40 12.62
CA PRO A 129 5.48 -11.63 12.34
C PRO A 129 5.63 -12.03 10.87
N TRP A 130 6.01 -13.28 10.59
CA TRP A 130 6.20 -13.81 9.22
C TRP A 130 5.01 -13.53 8.28
N ASN A 131 3.79 -13.39 8.82
CA ASN A 131 2.60 -13.01 8.07
C ASN A 131 2.62 -11.56 7.54
N TRP A 132 3.50 -10.71 8.06
CA TRP A 132 3.62 -9.28 7.72
C TRP A 132 4.80 -8.99 6.79
N GLU A 133 5.73 -9.92 6.61
CA GLU A 133 6.89 -9.73 5.71
C GLU A 133 6.47 -9.45 4.25
N ASN A 134 5.24 -9.81 3.86
CA ASN A 134 4.68 -9.54 2.53
C ASN A 134 3.35 -8.76 2.56
N SER A 135 3.00 -8.17 3.71
CA SER A 135 1.77 -7.37 3.83
C SER A 135 2.10 -5.90 3.66
N ILE A 136 1.55 -5.27 2.61
CA ILE A 136 1.65 -3.82 2.41
C ILE A 136 0.84 -3.15 3.54
N ILE A 137 1.54 -2.54 4.50
CA ILE A 137 0.92 -1.72 5.54
C ILE A 137 0.70 -0.35 4.92
N HIS A 138 -0.52 -0.07 4.47
CA HIS A 138 -0.91 1.26 4.06
C HIS A 138 -1.02 2.15 5.30
N VAL A 139 0.00 2.98 5.54
CA VAL A 139 -0.07 4.05 6.53
C VAL A 139 -0.67 5.27 5.84
N MET A 140 -1.98 5.47 5.98
CA MET A 140 -2.62 6.69 5.49
C MET A 140 -2.28 7.86 6.43
N TYR A 141 -1.61 8.88 5.90
CA TYR A 141 -1.20 10.09 6.63
C TYR A 141 -2.33 11.13 6.78
N HIS A 142 -3.53 10.85 6.28
CA HIS A 142 -4.70 11.71 6.47
C HIS A 142 -5.62 11.14 7.55
N TYR A 143 -5.71 11.87 8.67
CA TYR A 143 -6.72 11.68 9.70
C TYR A 143 -8.11 12.05 9.14
N HIS A 144 -8.81 11.06 8.58
CA HIS A 144 -10.26 11.00 8.73
C HIS A 144 -10.54 10.11 9.95
N ASP A 145 -11.53 10.47 10.78
CA ASP A 145 -12.04 9.59 11.83
C ASP A 145 -12.74 8.38 11.18
N VAL A 146 -11.93 7.44 10.70
CA VAL A 146 -12.36 6.14 10.21
C VAL A 146 -12.57 5.29 11.46
N TYR A 147 -13.82 5.27 11.91
CA TYR A 147 -14.41 4.29 12.82
C TYR A 147 -13.66 4.07 14.15
N SER A 148 -14.26 4.55 15.24
CA SER A 148 -13.87 4.14 16.58
C SER A 148 -13.88 2.61 16.69
N MET A 149 -12.71 1.99 16.89
CA MET A 149 -12.64 0.63 17.39
C MET A 149 -13.33 0.61 18.75
N CYS A 150 -14.52 0.01 18.77
CA CYS A 150 -15.33 -0.13 19.95
C CYS A 150 -15.31 -1.62 20.30
N ASP A 151 -14.49 -2.00 21.27
CA ASP A 151 -14.33 -3.38 21.73
C ASP A 151 -15.63 -4.02 22.28
N ASN A 152 -16.69 -3.21 22.48
CA ASN A 152 -18.00 -3.63 23.00
C ASN A 152 -19.18 -3.36 22.05
N CYS A 153 -18.94 -3.04 20.78
CA CYS A 153 -20.02 -2.81 19.84
C CYS A 153 -20.50 -4.12 19.20
N GLU A 154 -21.81 -4.27 19.00
CA GLU A 154 -22.43 -5.50 18.46
C GLU A 154 -22.03 -5.80 17.01
N GLU A 155 -21.43 -4.84 16.29
CA GLU A 155 -21.02 -4.96 14.90
C GLU A 155 -19.48 -4.79 14.76
N PRO A 156 -18.75 -5.83 14.30
CA PRO A 156 -17.30 -5.73 14.08
C PRO A 156 -16.98 -4.80 12.90
N GLY A 157 -15.82 -4.12 12.97
CA GLY A 157 -15.34 -3.23 11.91
C GLY A 157 -15.18 -3.94 10.56
N ILE A 158 -15.35 -3.18 9.47
CA ILE A 158 -15.41 -3.70 8.10
C ILE A 158 -14.14 -4.46 7.69
N GLU A 159 -12.98 -4.13 8.28
CA GLU A 159 -11.73 -4.86 8.04
C GLU A 159 -11.79 -6.29 8.60
N ILE A 160 -12.34 -6.46 9.82
CA ILE A 160 -12.52 -7.79 10.44
C ILE A 160 -13.52 -8.59 9.61
N GLU A 161 -14.62 -7.96 9.16
CA GLU A 161 -15.61 -8.61 8.31
C GLU A 161 -15.01 -9.03 6.96
N LEU A 162 -14.13 -8.20 6.36
CA LEU A 162 -13.44 -8.50 5.12
C LEU A 162 -12.48 -9.70 5.27
N PHE A 163 -11.64 -9.70 6.30
CA PHE A 163 -10.69 -10.78 6.57
C PHE A 163 -11.40 -12.09 6.95
N ASP A 164 -12.47 -12.01 7.72
CA ASP A 164 -13.27 -13.19 8.09
C ASP A 164 -14.04 -13.74 6.86
N THR A 165 -14.50 -12.86 5.97
CA THR A 165 -15.11 -13.26 4.69
C THR A 165 -14.10 -13.95 3.76
N LEU A 166 -12.86 -13.47 3.70
CA LEU A 166 -11.78 -14.09 2.93
C LEU A 166 -11.36 -15.45 3.51
N SER A 167 -11.26 -15.56 4.84
CA SER A 167 -10.92 -16.81 5.55
C SER A 167 -12.00 -17.88 5.33
N LYS A 168 -13.28 -17.48 5.44
CA LYS A 168 -14.45 -18.34 5.18
C LYS A 168 -14.50 -18.80 3.73
N ARG A 169 -14.26 -17.90 2.74
CA ARG A 169 -14.22 -18.27 1.31
C ARG A 169 -13.17 -19.33 0.99
N ARG A 170 -11.96 -19.24 1.57
CA ARG A 170 -10.87 -20.20 1.31
C ARG A 170 -11.20 -21.62 1.79
N ASN A 171 -11.81 -21.74 2.97
CA ASN A 171 -12.23 -23.04 3.50
C ASN A 171 -13.43 -23.62 2.75
N VAL A 172 -14.39 -22.77 2.35
CA VAL A 172 -15.54 -23.19 1.52
C VAL A 172 -15.08 -23.75 0.17
N TRP A 173 -14.10 -23.13 -0.49
CA TRP A 173 -13.57 -23.64 -1.76
C TRP A 173 -12.89 -25.00 -1.63
N ARG A 174 -12.09 -25.22 -0.57
CA ARG A 174 -11.46 -26.54 -0.31
C ARG A 174 -12.49 -27.62 -0.03
N GLN A 175 -13.54 -27.31 0.74
CA GLN A 175 -14.62 -28.27 1.01
C GLN A 175 -15.44 -28.56 -0.25
N PHE A 176 -15.77 -27.53 -1.03
CA PHE A 176 -16.47 -27.68 -2.31
C PHE A 176 -15.67 -28.57 -3.28
N LEU A 177 -14.37 -28.33 -3.46
CA LEU A 177 -13.51 -29.15 -4.31
C LEU A 177 -13.45 -30.60 -3.85
N LYS A 178 -13.32 -30.86 -2.54
CA LYS A 178 -13.35 -32.22 -1.99
C LYS A 178 -14.68 -32.92 -2.28
N VAL A 179 -15.81 -32.24 -2.04
CA VAL A 179 -17.15 -32.80 -2.28
C VAL A 179 -17.35 -33.08 -3.77
N VAL A 180 -16.96 -32.16 -4.66
CA VAL A 180 -17.07 -32.32 -6.11
C VAL A 180 -16.21 -33.49 -6.58
N VAL A 181 -14.94 -33.57 -6.17
CA VAL A 181 -14.03 -34.65 -6.60
C VAL A 181 -14.50 -36.01 -6.09
N ILE A 182 -14.90 -36.11 -4.81
CA ILE A 182 -15.40 -37.37 -4.23
C ILE A 182 -16.67 -37.83 -4.94
N ASN A 183 -17.63 -36.92 -5.17
CA ASN A 183 -18.86 -37.26 -5.88
C ASN A 183 -18.62 -37.60 -7.34
N LEU A 184 -17.67 -36.92 -8.01
CA LEU A 184 -17.29 -37.22 -9.39
C LEU A 184 -16.65 -38.61 -9.48
N CYS A 185 -15.73 -38.95 -8.57
CA CYS A 185 -15.08 -40.26 -8.52
C CYS A 185 -16.10 -41.39 -8.24
N ALA A 186 -16.94 -41.23 -7.22
CA ALA A 186 -17.97 -42.21 -6.87
C ALA A 186 -18.96 -42.42 -8.04
N PHE A 187 -19.32 -41.34 -8.75
CA PHE A 187 -20.18 -41.43 -9.92
C PHE A 187 -19.51 -42.13 -11.11
N LEU A 188 -18.24 -41.79 -11.42
CA LEU A 188 -17.46 -42.44 -12.47
C LEU A 188 -17.31 -43.96 -12.23
N GLU A 189 -17.19 -44.37 -10.97
CA GLU A 189 -17.14 -45.77 -10.57
C GLU A 189 -18.49 -46.49 -10.79
N GLN A 190 -19.60 -45.81 -10.49
CA GLN A 190 -20.97 -46.32 -10.73
C GLN A 190 -21.34 -46.38 -12.23
N ALA A 191 -20.83 -45.44 -13.01
CA ALA A 191 -20.99 -45.31 -14.45
C ALA A 191 -20.34 -46.44 -15.25
N ARG A 192 -19.34 -47.13 -14.69
CA ARG A 192 -18.62 -48.23 -15.35
C ARG A 192 -19.48 -49.48 -15.55
N LYS A 193 -20.64 -49.58 -14.88
CA LYS A 193 -21.54 -50.74 -15.00
C LYS A 193 -22.39 -50.64 -16.28
N PRO A 194 -22.44 -51.70 -17.12
CA PRO A 194 -23.08 -51.67 -18.43
C PRO A 194 -24.60 -51.42 -18.40
N GLU A 195 -25.26 -51.69 -17.27
CA GLU A 195 -26.70 -51.51 -17.06
C GLU A 195 -27.14 -50.03 -16.95
N ASN A 196 -26.20 -49.10 -16.75
CA ASN A 196 -26.50 -47.68 -16.49
C ASN A 196 -26.22 -46.73 -17.68
N LYS A 197 -26.13 -47.25 -18.91
CA LYS A 197 -25.69 -46.49 -20.09
C LYS A 197 -26.47 -45.17 -20.34
N VAL A 198 -27.79 -45.16 -20.08
CA VAL A 198 -28.63 -43.95 -20.22
C VAL A 198 -28.31 -42.92 -19.13
N LYS A 199 -28.13 -43.36 -17.88
CA LYS A 199 -27.77 -42.47 -16.75
C LYS A 199 -26.37 -41.89 -16.91
N PHE A 200 -25.46 -42.65 -17.51
CA PHE A 200 -24.11 -42.18 -17.83
C PHE A 200 -24.14 -41.05 -18.86
N ASN A 201 -24.88 -41.20 -19.96
CA ASN A 201 -24.97 -40.15 -20.98
C ASN A 201 -25.55 -38.85 -20.40
N SER A 202 -26.61 -38.93 -19.60
CA SER A 202 -27.20 -37.74 -18.94
C SER A 202 -26.21 -37.05 -18.02
N PHE A 203 -25.41 -37.81 -17.27
CA PHE A 203 -24.39 -37.24 -16.40
C PHE A 203 -23.24 -36.59 -17.18
N VAL A 204 -22.74 -37.25 -18.23
CA VAL A 204 -21.68 -36.67 -19.07
C VAL A 204 -22.15 -35.36 -19.67
N ILE A 205 -23.39 -35.29 -20.17
CA ILE A 205 -23.99 -34.05 -20.66
C ILE A 205 -24.06 -33.00 -19.54
N ALA A 206 -24.53 -33.37 -18.35
CA ALA A 206 -24.59 -32.45 -17.20
C ALA A 206 -23.21 -31.93 -16.79
N CYS A 207 -22.17 -32.78 -16.79
CA CYS A 207 -20.79 -32.39 -16.52
C CYS A 207 -20.24 -31.44 -17.59
N ILE A 208 -20.51 -31.69 -18.87
CA ILE A 208 -20.08 -30.81 -19.96
C ILE A 208 -20.76 -29.45 -19.84
N ILE A 209 -22.07 -29.41 -19.56
CA ILE A 209 -22.81 -28.16 -19.36
C ILE A 209 -22.26 -27.41 -18.14
N PHE A 210 -22.02 -28.10 -17.03
CA PHE A 210 -21.46 -27.49 -15.82
C PHE A 210 -20.06 -26.93 -16.05
N LEU A 211 -19.19 -27.70 -16.71
CA LEU A 211 -17.83 -27.25 -17.06
C LEU A 211 -17.87 -26.03 -17.99
N ALA A 212 -18.70 -26.05 -19.02
CA ALA A 212 -18.86 -24.93 -19.94
C ALA A 212 -19.38 -23.67 -19.22
N PHE A 213 -20.34 -23.83 -18.32
CA PHE A 213 -20.86 -22.74 -17.49
C PHE A 213 -19.76 -22.15 -16.59
N PHE A 214 -18.98 -23.00 -15.93
CA PHE A 214 -17.90 -22.57 -15.05
C PHE A 214 -16.78 -21.87 -15.83
N MET A 215 -16.34 -22.42 -16.95
CA MET A 215 -15.36 -21.77 -17.82
C MET A 215 -15.83 -20.40 -18.31
N ASN A 216 -17.13 -20.24 -18.61
CA ASN A 216 -17.72 -18.95 -18.98
C ASN A 216 -17.66 -17.94 -17.82
N ILE A 217 -17.98 -18.37 -16.59
CA ILE A 217 -17.84 -17.52 -15.40
C ILE A 217 -16.39 -17.09 -15.18
N PHE A 218 -15.43 -18.03 -15.27
CA PHE A 218 -14.01 -17.72 -15.11
C PHE A 218 -13.53 -16.74 -16.16
N PHE A 219 -13.87 -16.99 -17.43
CA PHE A 219 -13.54 -16.10 -18.52
C PHE A 219 -14.13 -14.70 -18.31
N LYS A 220 -15.43 -14.59 -18.00
CA LYS A 220 -16.09 -13.31 -17.74
C LYS A 220 -15.48 -12.58 -16.55
N SER A 221 -15.23 -13.28 -15.45
CA SER A 221 -14.62 -12.71 -14.24
C SER A 221 -13.22 -12.17 -14.54
N LYS A 222 -12.38 -12.95 -15.23
CA LYS A 222 -11.04 -12.51 -15.61
C LYS A 222 -11.07 -11.37 -16.63
N LEU A 223 -12.00 -11.40 -17.58
CA LEU A 223 -12.21 -10.33 -18.53
C LEU A 223 -12.66 -9.05 -17.83
N THR A 224 -13.65 -9.11 -16.93
CA THR A 224 -14.07 -7.97 -16.11
C THR A 224 -12.92 -7.45 -15.26
N TYR A 225 -12.13 -8.33 -14.66
CA TYR A 225 -10.93 -7.94 -13.90
C TYR A 225 -9.92 -7.21 -14.79
N LEU A 226 -9.64 -7.71 -15.99
CA LEU A 226 -8.72 -7.04 -16.92
C LEU A 226 -9.29 -5.70 -17.42
N LEU A 227 -10.59 -5.63 -17.70
CA LEU A 227 -11.24 -4.39 -18.15
C LEU A 227 -11.33 -3.33 -17.04
N ASN A 228 -11.46 -3.76 -15.79
CA ASN A 228 -11.48 -2.87 -14.62
C ASN A 228 -10.08 -2.57 -14.10
N GLY A 229 -9.12 -3.45 -14.34
CA GLY A 229 -7.75 -3.42 -13.84
C GLY A 229 -6.74 -3.01 -14.91
N LEU A 230 -7.16 -2.28 -15.94
CA LEU A 230 -6.26 -1.41 -16.71
C LEU A 230 -5.83 -0.26 -15.79
N ASN A 231 -5.15 -0.60 -14.69
CA ASN A 231 -4.24 0.31 -14.07
C ASN A 231 -3.17 0.57 -15.13
N TYR A 232 -2.95 1.85 -15.43
CA TYR A 232 -1.79 2.26 -16.20
C TYR A 232 -0.54 1.64 -15.53
N GLU A 233 0.53 1.40 -16.31
CA GLU A 233 1.83 0.96 -15.77
C GLU A 233 2.09 1.69 -14.45
N ASP A 234 2.54 0.96 -13.42
CA ASP A 234 2.70 1.50 -12.06
C ASP A 234 3.38 2.87 -12.19
N GLY A 235 2.60 3.92 -11.92
CA GLY A 235 3.04 5.28 -12.15
C GLY A 235 4.19 5.58 -11.21
N ILE A 236 5.03 6.53 -11.58
CA ILE A 236 6.00 7.07 -10.65
C ILE A 236 5.23 7.88 -9.62
N ASP A 237 5.03 7.28 -8.45
CA ASP A 237 4.22 7.83 -7.38
C ASP A 237 5.10 8.59 -6.38
N ALA A 238 6.36 8.17 -6.22
CA ALA A 238 7.32 8.80 -5.31
C ALA A 238 8.57 9.32 -6.03
N LEU A 239 9.34 10.18 -5.36
CA LEU A 239 10.63 10.65 -5.89
C LEU A 239 11.66 9.51 -5.93
N GLU A 240 11.54 8.56 -5.02
CA GLU A 240 12.42 7.39 -4.96
C GLU A 240 12.25 6.52 -6.20
N ASP A 241 11.02 6.31 -6.67
CA ASP A 241 10.74 5.53 -7.89
C ASP A 241 11.37 6.22 -9.13
N ALA A 242 11.37 7.55 -9.16
CA ALA A 242 12.01 8.35 -10.21
C ALA A 242 13.53 8.17 -10.27
N ILE A 243 14.14 8.09 -9.09
CA ILE A 243 15.58 7.91 -8.92
C ILE A 243 15.97 6.49 -9.32
N ASP A 244 15.18 5.50 -8.90
CA ASP A 244 15.37 4.09 -9.25
C ASP A 244 15.24 3.85 -10.78
N ASP A 245 14.38 4.61 -11.46
CA ASP A 245 14.17 4.59 -12.91
C ASP A 245 15.16 5.47 -13.71
N ASP A 246 16.16 6.08 -13.06
CA ASP A 246 17.25 6.86 -13.70
C ASP A 246 16.74 8.08 -14.50
N MET A 247 15.66 8.73 -14.04
CA MET A 247 15.05 9.86 -14.75
C MET A 247 15.81 11.17 -14.56
N ASP A 248 15.65 12.13 -15.48
CA ASP A 248 16.16 13.50 -15.26
C ASP A 248 15.27 14.25 -14.24
N LEU A 249 15.87 15.03 -13.33
CA LEU A 249 15.13 15.89 -12.41
C LEU A 249 15.21 17.36 -12.82
N GLY A 250 14.07 17.88 -13.27
CA GLY A 250 13.87 19.28 -13.60
C GLY A 250 13.48 20.11 -12.38
N ILE A 251 14.26 21.11 -11.98
CA ILE A 251 13.98 21.94 -10.79
C ILE A 251 14.33 23.42 -11.02
N GLU A 252 13.59 24.33 -10.38
CA GLU A 252 14.00 25.75 -10.34
C GLU A 252 15.28 25.90 -9.50
N GLU A 253 16.25 26.70 -9.95
CA GLU A 253 17.56 26.90 -9.31
C GLU A 253 17.46 27.20 -7.80
N VAL A 254 16.44 27.95 -7.40
CA VAL A 254 16.19 28.36 -6.00
C VAL A 254 15.91 27.16 -5.08
N TYR A 255 15.50 26.01 -5.61
CA TYR A 255 15.20 24.81 -4.83
C TYR A 255 16.36 23.81 -4.77
N VAL A 256 17.41 23.97 -5.58
CA VAL A 256 18.58 23.07 -5.55
C VAL A 256 19.22 23.04 -4.16
N ILE A 257 19.26 24.19 -3.49
CA ILE A 257 19.80 24.32 -2.13
C ILE A 257 19.07 23.46 -1.09
N MET A 258 17.82 23.03 -1.36
CA MET A 258 17.03 22.23 -0.42
C MET A 258 17.46 20.76 -0.38
N PHE A 259 18.25 20.31 -1.35
CA PHE A 259 18.73 18.93 -1.45
C PHE A 259 20.19 18.76 -1.02
N ASN A 260 20.84 19.86 -0.62
CA ASN A 260 22.27 19.87 -0.29
C ASN A 260 22.63 19.10 0.99
N ASP A 261 21.63 18.73 1.80
CA ASP A 261 21.82 18.03 3.07
C ASP A 261 21.96 16.51 2.91
N SER A 262 21.58 15.94 1.75
CA SER A 262 21.71 14.50 1.46
C SER A 262 22.84 14.24 0.46
N GLN A 263 23.87 13.51 0.88
CA GLN A 263 25.00 13.17 0.00
C GLN A 263 24.56 12.37 -1.22
N GLU A 264 23.70 11.37 -1.03
CA GLU A 264 23.18 10.52 -2.11
C GLU A 264 22.37 11.33 -3.13
N MET A 265 21.51 12.22 -2.64
CA MET A 265 20.76 13.12 -3.53
C MET A 265 21.70 14.11 -4.23
N SER A 266 22.72 14.62 -3.55
CA SER A 266 23.70 15.51 -4.17
C SER A 266 24.43 14.83 -5.32
N GLU A 267 24.86 13.58 -5.15
CA GLU A 267 25.51 12.80 -6.20
C GLU A 267 24.56 12.56 -7.38
N TYR A 268 23.30 12.19 -7.12
CA TYR A 268 22.28 12.04 -8.16
C TYR A 268 22.00 13.36 -8.91
N LEU A 269 21.89 14.47 -8.19
CA LEU A 269 21.69 15.80 -8.78
C LEU A 269 22.89 16.25 -9.62
N GLU A 270 24.11 15.83 -9.33
CA GLU A 270 25.25 16.19 -10.19
C GLU A 270 25.14 15.62 -11.61
N GLU A 271 24.49 14.46 -11.77
CA GLU A 271 24.37 13.76 -13.05
C GLU A 271 23.02 14.00 -13.75
N HIS A 272 21.92 14.12 -13.00
CA HIS A 272 20.54 14.14 -13.53
C HIS A 272 19.81 15.48 -13.38
N LEU A 273 20.46 16.50 -12.81
CA LEU A 273 19.83 17.81 -12.61
C LEU A 273 19.70 18.59 -13.91
N GLN A 274 18.47 19.03 -14.18
CA GLN A 274 18.18 20.04 -15.19
C GLN A 274 17.56 21.27 -14.55
N ILE A 275 18.23 22.40 -14.74
CA ILE A 275 17.70 23.67 -14.25
C ILE A 275 16.55 24.10 -15.16
N CYS A 276 15.35 24.08 -14.60
CA CYS A 276 14.17 24.65 -15.20
C CYS A 276 14.16 26.14 -14.87
N ASP A 277 14.82 26.94 -15.71
CA ASP A 277 14.75 28.40 -15.67
C ASP A 277 13.28 28.89 -15.70
N TYR A 278 13.05 30.21 -15.63
CA TYR A 278 11.72 30.86 -15.58
C TYR A 278 10.65 30.34 -16.56
N ASP A 279 11.02 29.59 -17.60
CA ASP A 279 10.12 28.84 -18.47
C ASP A 279 9.76 27.46 -17.86
N SER A 280 9.00 27.48 -16.76
CA SER A 280 8.48 26.27 -16.10
C SER A 280 7.64 25.39 -17.04
N LEU A 281 7.11 25.96 -18.13
CA LEU A 281 6.30 25.23 -19.10
C LEU A 281 7.16 24.28 -19.95
N LYS A 282 8.41 24.65 -20.24
CA LYS A 282 9.32 23.81 -21.03
C LYS A 282 9.59 22.46 -20.35
N CYS A 283 9.89 22.48 -19.06
CA CYS A 283 10.10 21.24 -18.29
C CYS A 283 8.80 20.45 -18.11
N ALA A 284 7.68 21.14 -17.88
CA ALA A 284 6.37 20.47 -17.84
C ALA A 284 6.03 19.79 -19.18
N ASN A 285 6.33 20.41 -20.31
CA ASN A 285 6.14 19.82 -21.64
C ASN A 285 6.99 18.56 -21.83
N ARG A 286 8.27 18.60 -21.47
CA ARG A 286 9.15 17.43 -21.59
C ARG A 286 8.67 16.29 -20.66
N CYS A 287 8.29 16.60 -19.42
CA CYS A 287 7.67 15.64 -18.50
C CYS A 287 6.38 15.02 -19.09
N ALA A 288 5.50 15.82 -19.68
CA ALA A 288 4.24 15.34 -20.27
C ALA A 288 4.42 14.48 -21.54
N PHE A 289 5.30 14.90 -22.45
CA PHE A 289 5.36 14.37 -23.81
C PHE A 289 6.57 13.47 -24.08
N GLU A 290 7.73 13.77 -23.50
CA GLU A 290 8.96 12.97 -23.67
C GLU A 290 9.05 11.88 -22.59
N ARG A 291 8.46 12.13 -21.40
CA ARG A 291 8.33 11.16 -20.29
C ARG A 291 9.67 10.59 -19.80
N ASP A 292 10.73 11.37 -19.96
CA ASP A 292 12.09 11.03 -19.56
C ASP A 292 12.59 11.91 -18.39
N MET A 293 11.72 12.78 -17.87
CA MET A 293 12.03 13.64 -16.74
C MET A 293 10.87 13.79 -15.77
N ILE A 294 11.21 14.14 -14.53
CA ILE A 294 10.27 14.65 -13.54
C ILE A 294 10.54 16.12 -13.28
N ALA A 295 9.49 16.92 -13.33
CA ALA A 295 9.57 18.36 -13.13
C ALA A 295 9.03 18.73 -11.74
N MET A 296 9.92 19.19 -10.88
CA MET A 296 9.56 19.74 -9.58
C MET A 296 8.97 21.14 -9.76
N GLN A 297 7.66 21.24 -9.51
CA GLN A 297 6.90 22.48 -9.63
C GLN A 297 6.01 22.70 -8.40
N SER A 298 5.61 23.94 -8.19
CA SER A 298 4.57 24.24 -7.19
C SER A 298 3.29 23.52 -7.59
N THR A 299 2.67 22.82 -6.63
CA THR A 299 1.40 22.12 -6.80
C THR A 299 0.39 23.02 -7.52
N THR A 300 0.15 24.23 -7.02
CA THR A 300 -0.83 25.17 -7.62
C THR A 300 -0.51 25.55 -9.07
N LYS A 301 0.78 25.69 -9.43
CA LYS A 301 1.19 25.98 -10.81
C LYS A 301 0.93 24.80 -11.73
N ILE A 302 1.37 23.58 -11.34
CA ILE A 302 1.26 22.41 -12.21
C ILE A 302 -0.19 22.05 -12.45
N ILE A 303 -1.02 22.16 -11.42
CA ILE A 303 -2.46 21.97 -11.52
C ILE A 303 -3.08 22.88 -12.57
N HIS A 304 -2.82 24.19 -12.43
CA HIS A 304 -3.38 25.17 -13.35
C HIS A 304 -2.86 24.97 -14.78
N ALA A 305 -1.60 24.58 -14.93
CA ALA A 305 -1.02 24.26 -16.22
C ALA A 305 -1.60 22.97 -16.82
N SER A 306 -1.88 21.95 -16.00
CA SER A 306 -2.44 20.67 -16.43
C SER A 306 -3.81 20.84 -17.07
N ASP A 307 -4.69 21.62 -16.47
CA ASP A 307 -6.03 21.87 -17.01
C ASP A 307 -6.02 22.61 -18.34
N ILE A 308 -5.05 23.51 -18.55
CA ILE A 308 -5.01 24.39 -19.72
C ILE A 308 -4.20 23.77 -20.86
N TYR A 309 -3.07 23.13 -20.56
CA TYR A 309 -2.06 22.72 -21.55
C TYR A 309 -1.87 21.22 -21.66
N PHE A 310 -2.16 20.45 -20.61
CA PHE A 310 -1.84 19.01 -20.53
C PHE A 310 -3.08 18.13 -20.40
N ASN A 311 -4.25 18.66 -20.73
CA ASN A 311 -5.48 17.91 -20.80
C ASN A 311 -5.64 17.35 -22.21
N GLU A 312 -5.63 16.02 -22.34
CA GLU A 312 -6.01 15.38 -23.60
C GLU A 312 -7.47 15.70 -23.95
N ASP A 313 -7.84 15.61 -25.24
CA ASP A 313 -9.24 15.67 -25.69
C ASP A 313 -10.15 14.64 -24.97
N THR A 314 -9.54 13.65 -24.30
CA THR A 314 -10.18 12.59 -23.51
C THR A 314 -10.51 13.02 -22.07
N GLY A 315 -10.03 14.17 -21.60
CA GLY A 315 -10.16 14.61 -20.21
C GLY A 315 -9.09 14.05 -19.27
N LEU A 316 -8.04 13.42 -19.80
CA LEU A 316 -6.94 12.86 -19.01
C LEU A 316 -5.77 13.83 -18.96
N TRP A 317 -5.19 13.97 -17.77
CA TRP A 317 -3.96 14.74 -17.58
C TRP A 317 -2.75 13.93 -17.99
N LEU A 318 -1.86 14.54 -18.77
CA LEU A 318 -0.58 13.94 -19.14
C LEU A 318 0.47 14.00 -18.02
N ILE A 319 0.24 14.84 -17.01
CA ILE A 319 1.13 15.02 -15.87
C ILE A 319 0.38 14.65 -14.59
N ASN A 320 0.95 13.74 -13.83
CA ASN A 320 0.50 13.41 -12.48
C ASN A 320 1.48 13.99 -11.45
N GLY A 321 0.95 14.43 -10.32
CA GLY A 321 1.77 14.86 -9.20
C GLY A 321 2.20 13.66 -8.35
N LEU A 322 3.43 13.70 -7.84
CA LEU A 322 3.94 12.70 -6.90
C LEU A 322 3.18 12.76 -5.57
N LEU A 323 2.98 11.59 -4.97
CA LEU A 323 2.32 11.36 -3.69
C LEU A 323 3.21 10.46 -2.81
N PRO A 324 3.85 11.00 -1.76
CA PRO A 324 3.64 12.33 -1.18
C PRO A 324 4.33 13.47 -1.94
N PRO A 325 3.95 14.74 -1.70
CA PRO A 325 4.67 15.89 -2.22
C PRO A 325 6.13 15.89 -1.74
N VAL A 326 7.05 16.10 -2.68
CA VAL A 326 8.51 16.08 -2.42
C VAL A 326 8.94 17.11 -1.38
N LEU A 327 8.38 18.33 -1.46
CA LEU A 327 8.66 19.40 -0.50
C LEU A 327 7.38 20.12 -0.10
N PHE A 328 7.26 20.39 1.20
CA PHE A 328 6.23 21.28 1.74
C PHE A 328 6.79 22.70 1.90
N LYS A 329 6.24 23.64 1.14
CA LYS A 329 6.59 25.07 1.25
C LYS A 329 5.36 25.87 1.67
N PRO A 330 5.32 26.38 2.92
CA PRO A 330 4.22 27.24 3.33
C PRO A 330 4.27 28.56 2.56
N ILE A 331 3.10 29.04 2.14
CA ILE A 331 2.96 30.40 1.60
C ILE A 331 2.93 31.35 2.80
N VAL A 332 3.98 32.15 2.95
CA VAL A 332 4.16 33.06 4.08
C VAL A 332 4.20 34.51 3.63
N ALA A 333 3.64 35.40 4.45
CA ALA A 333 3.86 36.83 4.32
C ALA A 333 5.15 37.20 5.06
N ALA A 334 6.15 37.70 4.32
CA ALA A 334 7.42 38.12 4.90
C ALA A 334 7.34 39.57 5.39
N PHE A 335 7.81 39.81 6.61
CA PHE A 335 7.91 41.15 7.20
C PHE A 335 9.34 41.40 7.67
N PRO A 336 9.83 42.66 7.61
CA PRO A 336 11.06 43.04 8.30
C PRO A 336 10.96 42.72 9.79
N MET A 337 12.09 42.34 10.40
CA MET A 337 12.13 42.07 11.84
C MET A 337 11.65 43.29 12.64
N GLY A 338 10.72 43.08 13.56
CA GLY A 338 10.13 44.15 14.38
C GLY A 338 9.05 44.98 13.69
N HIS A 339 8.58 44.57 12.51
CA HIS A 339 7.51 45.30 11.81
C HIS A 339 6.19 45.26 12.61
N PRO A 340 5.56 46.41 12.90
CA PRO A 340 4.40 46.49 13.80
C PRO A 340 3.16 45.77 13.25
N MET A 341 3.07 45.57 11.93
CA MET A 341 1.94 44.85 11.32
C MET A 341 2.04 43.33 11.42
N PHE A 342 3.16 42.77 11.88
CA PHE A 342 3.34 41.31 11.90
C PHE A 342 2.31 40.62 12.80
N GLU A 343 2.18 41.07 14.05
CA GLU A 343 1.21 40.52 15.00
C GLU A 343 -0.23 40.71 14.51
N PHE A 344 -0.52 41.88 13.96
CA PHE A 344 -1.82 42.18 13.36
C PHE A 344 -2.11 41.20 12.21
N TYR A 345 -1.21 41.05 11.25
CA TYR A 345 -1.41 40.17 10.10
C TYR A 345 -1.64 38.72 10.53
N ASN A 346 -0.81 38.20 11.44
CA ASN A 346 -0.97 36.84 11.94
C ASN A 346 -2.31 36.63 12.64
N HIS A 347 -2.74 37.57 13.50
CA HIS A 347 -4.03 37.48 14.18
C HIS A 347 -5.21 37.40 13.20
N TYR A 348 -5.19 38.19 12.13
CA TYR A 348 -6.23 38.14 11.10
C TYR A 348 -6.12 36.90 10.21
N LEU A 349 -4.91 36.43 9.90
CA LEU A 349 -4.70 35.20 9.14
C LEU A 349 -5.23 33.99 9.92
N TYR A 350 -4.90 33.88 11.21
CA TYR A 350 -5.44 32.83 12.07
C TYR A 350 -6.96 32.86 12.10
N ARG A 351 -7.57 34.02 12.29
CA ARG A 351 -9.03 34.14 12.22
C ARG A 351 -9.60 33.77 10.86
N ALA A 352 -8.93 34.12 9.76
CA ALA A 352 -9.37 33.76 8.42
C ALA A 352 -9.34 32.23 8.20
N VAL A 353 -8.33 31.54 8.74
CA VAL A 353 -8.24 30.08 8.74
C VAL A 353 -9.31 29.47 9.66
N GLU A 354 -9.41 29.92 10.91
CA GLU A 354 -10.39 29.41 11.89
C GLU A 354 -11.84 29.56 11.43
N THR A 355 -12.14 30.61 10.65
CA THR A 355 -13.48 30.86 10.12
C THR A 355 -13.77 30.11 8.82
N GLY A 356 -12.83 29.35 8.28
CA GLY A 356 -12.98 28.69 6.99
C GLY A 356 -12.90 29.64 5.79
N MET A 357 -12.48 30.89 5.99
CA MET A 357 -12.47 31.91 4.93
C MET A 357 -11.41 31.61 3.89
N ILE A 358 -10.22 31.15 4.32
CA ILE A 358 -9.15 30.75 3.41
C ILE A 358 -9.58 29.53 2.60
N GLU A 359 -10.16 28.52 3.26
CA GLU A 359 -10.71 27.32 2.65
C GLU A 359 -11.77 27.69 1.63
N LYS A 360 -12.70 28.59 1.96
CA LYS A 360 -13.73 29.06 1.03
C LYS A 360 -13.16 29.81 -0.17
N ILE A 361 -12.10 30.59 0.01
CA ILE A 361 -11.40 31.27 -1.08
C ILE A 361 -10.71 30.23 -1.96
N LEU A 362 -10.02 29.26 -1.35
CA LEU A 362 -9.37 28.18 -2.06
C LEU A 362 -10.40 27.36 -2.85
N HIS A 363 -11.47 26.90 -2.21
CA HIS A 363 -12.65 26.26 -2.80
C HIS A 363 -13.11 27.11 -4.02
N LYS A 364 -13.45 28.39 -3.84
CA LYS A 364 -13.89 29.25 -4.96
C LYS A 364 -12.94 29.33 -6.17
N TYR A 365 -11.63 29.30 -5.95
CA TYR A 365 -10.64 29.39 -7.04
C TYR A 365 -10.13 28.02 -7.53
N TYR A 366 -10.36 26.96 -6.76
CA TYR A 366 -9.81 25.62 -6.93
C TYR A 366 -10.89 24.52 -6.68
N ASP A 367 -12.17 24.80 -6.92
CA ASP A 367 -13.27 23.85 -6.70
C ASP A 367 -13.43 22.86 -7.82
N ASP A 368 -13.39 23.38 -9.05
CA ASP A 368 -13.23 22.54 -10.24
C ASP A 368 -11.99 21.64 -10.04
N TYR A 369 -10.98 22.10 -9.29
CA TYR A 369 -9.76 21.38 -9.03
C TYR A 369 -9.89 20.14 -8.11
N PHE A 370 -10.74 20.14 -7.06
CA PHE A 370 -10.93 18.93 -6.23
C PHE A 370 -11.81 17.87 -6.91
N GLU A 371 -12.72 18.28 -7.79
CA GLU A 371 -13.52 17.36 -8.59
C GLU A 371 -12.72 16.76 -9.77
N ILE A 372 -11.70 17.47 -10.29
CA ILE A 372 -10.85 17.03 -11.42
C ILE A 372 -9.59 16.27 -10.96
N THR A 373 -8.99 16.58 -9.78
CA THR A 373 -7.80 15.86 -9.24
C THR A 373 -8.06 14.43 -8.80
N GLN A 374 -9.31 14.04 -8.61
CA GLN A 374 -9.64 12.64 -8.79
C GLN A 374 -9.86 12.51 -10.29
N PRO A 375 -8.82 12.17 -11.11
CA PRO A 375 -9.15 11.64 -12.43
C PRO A 375 -10.18 10.59 -12.12
N THR A 376 -11.35 10.72 -12.73
CA THR A 376 -12.39 9.72 -12.53
C THR A 376 -11.73 8.41 -12.97
N LEU A 377 -11.17 7.66 -12.02
CA LEU A 377 -10.64 6.31 -12.20
C LEU A 377 -11.75 5.40 -12.75
N THR A 378 -12.97 5.92 -12.79
CA THR A 378 -14.19 5.38 -13.34
C THR A 378 -14.46 5.77 -14.80
N ALA A 379 -13.60 6.56 -15.46
CA ALA A 379 -13.63 6.72 -16.92
C ALA A 379 -13.14 5.42 -17.56
N THR A 380 -13.97 4.38 -17.45
CA THR A 380 -13.81 3.09 -18.10
C THR A 380 -13.50 3.37 -19.56
N LYS A 381 -12.24 3.14 -19.94
CA LYS A 381 -11.78 3.36 -21.31
C LYS A 381 -12.71 2.56 -22.22
N ARG A 382 -13.48 3.25 -23.05
CA ARG A 382 -14.44 2.57 -23.93
C ARG A 382 -13.66 1.66 -24.86
N LEU A 383 -14.10 0.41 -24.96
CA LEU A 383 -13.50 -0.56 -25.87
C LEU A 383 -13.64 -0.06 -27.32
N ASN A 384 -12.54 0.34 -27.93
CA ASN A 384 -12.49 0.69 -29.35
C ASN A 384 -12.52 -0.55 -30.25
N TRP A 385 -12.90 -0.37 -31.52
CA TRP A 385 -12.94 -1.43 -32.54
C TRP A 385 -11.64 -2.21 -32.69
N GLU A 386 -10.50 -1.56 -32.44
CA GLU A 386 -9.18 -2.19 -32.46
C GLU A 386 -9.07 -3.39 -31.49
N HIS A 387 -9.69 -3.29 -30.31
CA HIS A 387 -9.72 -4.36 -29.31
C HIS A 387 -10.58 -5.56 -29.77
N MET A 388 -11.47 -5.37 -30.74
CA MET A 388 -12.35 -6.42 -31.29
C MET A 388 -11.76 -7.10 -32.52
N VAL A 389 -10.59 -6.67 -33.02
CA VAL A 389 -9.97 -7.22 -34.23
C VAL A 389 -9.65 -8.71 -34.09
N ALA A 390 -9.03 -9.13 -32.99
CA ALA A 390 -8.65 -10.52 -32.79
C ALA A 390 -9.87 -11.48 -32.72
N PRO A 391 -10.93 -11.21 -31.94
CA PRO A 391 -12.17 -12.00 -31.99
C PRO A 391 -12.80 -12.07 -33.38
N LEU A 392 -12.85 -10.94 -34.11
CA LEU A 392 -13.40 -10.91 -35.47
C LEU A 392 -12.53 -11.71 -36.45
N PHE A 393 -11.21 -11.66 -36.29
CA PHE A 393 -10.27 -12.43 -37.10
C PHE A 393 -10.46 -13.94 -36.89
N VAL A 394 -10.57 -14.40 -35.64
CA VAL A 394 -10.86 -15.82 -35.33
C VAL A 394 -12.20 -16.24 -35.93
N TRP A 395 -13.22 -15.40 -35.83
CA TRP A 395 -14.53 -15.65 -36.42
C TRP A 395 -14.48 -15.75 -37.95
N THR A 396 -13.77 -14.84 -38.63
CA THR A 396 -13.63 -14.88 -40.09
C THR A 396 -12.87 -16.12 -40.58
N ILE A 397 -11.77 -16.51 -39.91
CA ILE A 397 -11.06 -17.77 -40.20
C ILE A 397 -11.99 -18.97 -40.02
N GLY A 398 -12.77 -19.02 -38.94
CA GLY A 398 -13.73 -20.10 -38.71
C GLY A 398 -14.75 -20.25 -39.85
N ASN A 399 -15.29 -19.14 -40.34
CA ASN A 399 -16.21 -19.14 -41.48
C ASN A 399 -15.53 -19.59 -42.77
N LEU A 400 -14.30 -19.14 -43.03
CA LEU A 400 -13.54 -19.56 -44.21
C LEU A 400 -13.23 -21.06 -44.19
N LEU A 401 -12.80 -21.59 -43.04
CA LEU A 401 -12.56 -23.03 -42.87
C LEU A 401 -13.85 -23.84 -43.04
N SER A 402 -14.97 -23.38 -42.48
CA SER A 402 -16.27 -24.01 -42.65
C SER A 402 -16.70 -24.05 -44.12
N LEU A 403 -16.48 -22.96 -44.87
CA LEU A 403 -16.75 -22.91 -46.30
C LEU A 403 -15.86 -23.88 -47.10
N ILE A 404 -14.57 -23.97 -46.77
CA ILE A 404 -13.64 -24.91 -47.41
C ILE A 404 -14.10 -26.36 -47.16
N VAL A 405 -14.43 -26.71 -45.91
CA VAL A 405 -14.94 -28.04 -45.56
C VAL A 405 -16.22 -28.34 -46.35
N PHE A 406 -17.15 -27.39 -46.42
CA PHE A 406 -18.38 -27.55 -47.20
C PHE A 406 -18.12 -27.80 -48.69
N ILE A 407 -17.16 -27.08 -49.30
CA ILE A 407 -16.76 -27.30 -50.70
C ILE A 407 -16.13 -28.69 -50.88
N LEU A 408 -15.26 -29.11 -49.95
CA LEU A 408 -14.62 -30.42 -49.98
C LEU A 408 -15.64 -31.57 -49.84
N GLU A 409 -16.62 -31.42 -48.94
CA GLU A 409 -17.72 -32.38 -48.77
C GLU A 409 -18.54 -32.47 -50.05
N ARG A 410 -18.94 -31.32 -50.60
CA ARG A 410 -19.76 -31.27 -51.83
C ARG A 410 -19.03 -31.84 -53.05
N SER A 411 -17.70 -31.72 -53.11
CA SER A 411 -16.89 -32.26 -54.21
C SER A 411 -16.61 -33.77 -54.11
N GLY A 412 -17.02 -34.44 -53.02
CA GLY A 412 -16.77 -35.87 -52.78
C GLY A 412 -15.30 -36.20 -52.51
N HIS A 413 -14.45 -35.19 -52.28
CA HIS A 413 -13.04 -35.40 -51.96
C HIS A 413 -12.82 -35.90 -50.52
N LEU A 414 -13.71 -35.56 -49.58
CA LEU A 414 -13.61 -36.01 -48.20
C LEU A 414 -13.82 -37.53 -48.05
N ASP A 415 -14.72 -38.13 -48.82
CA ASP A 415 -14.90 -39.60 -48.86
C ASP A 415 -13.62 -40.31 -49.34
N LYS A 416 -12.94 -39.73 -50.33
CA LYS A 416 -11.66 -40.27 -50.84
C LYS A 416 -10.54 -40.15 -49.81
N ILE A 417 -10.45 -39.04 -49.09
CA ILE A 417 -9.45 -38.83 -48.02
C ILE A 417 -9.73 -39.77 -46.84
N TYR A 418 -10.98 -39.98 -46.47
CA TYR A 418 -11.36 -40.88 -45.39
C TYR A 418 -11.03 -42.34 -45.71
N ILE A 419 -11.22 -42.77 -46.96
CA ILE A 419 -10.82 -44.12 -47.41
C ILE A 419 -9.30 -44.29 -47.36
N LEU A 420 -8.53 -43.28 -47.77
CA LEU A 420 -7.06 -43.32 -47.73
C LEU A 420 -6.53 -43.38 -46.29
N LEU A 421 -7.05 -42.55 -45.38
CA LEU A 421 -6.65 -42.56 -43.97
C LEU A 421 -6.99 -43.88 -43.25
N LYS A 422 -8.05 -44.57 -43.69
CA LYS A 422 -8.46 -45.86 -43.14
C LYS A 422 -7.65 -47.04 -43.71
N GLN A 423 -6.95 -46.86 -44.82
CA GLN A 423 -6.05 -47.89 -45.37
C GLN A 423 -4.67 -47.89 -44.70
N ASP A 424 -4.26 -46.77 -44.10
CA ASP A 424 -2.97 -46.62 -43.41
C ASP A 424 -3.04 -46.86 -41.88
N SER A 425 -4.24 -47.06 -41.31
CA SER A 425 -4.48 -47.43 -39.91
C SER A 425 -4.85 -48.90 -39.77
#